data_AF-A0A969BVT2-F1
#
_entry.id   AF-A0A969BVT2-F1
#
_cell.length_a   1.000
_cell.length_b   1.000
_cell.length_c   1.000
_cell.angle_alpha   90.00
_cell.angle_beta   90.00
_cell.angle_gamma   90.00
#
_symmetry.space_group_name_H-M   'P 1'
#
loop_
_entity.id
_entity.type
_entity.pdbx_description
1 polymer ?
#
loop_
_entity_poly.entity_id
_entity_poly.type
_entity_poly.pdbx_seq_one_letter_code
_entity_poly.pdbx_strand_id
1 'polypeptide(L)'
;MSAARDVVLRTMAKLSAGHAREWVSTTALIGQMRRSQYEFLFPRNKKQRNYGYYGTPYSNMSSNTYGITFPTIRDEAMGWTLVEQAYMVQMLTGPLSWLGAVELGYNKDEQTGENAAPISYRLSEAGVWLLGIGEQPSFLESGGRVVVQPNFTILAMEPISDSVLIDLDKFADSQGGDRAISYQLTRESLYRGQLVGWDAPRVLAFLESHQGTPISANVRRTVDEWETQHRRITFHRKAAVVQFADAEAQDDTQPALAALQPRRLSDQLALIESGDAKQTTAALREVGWMPLSQVAQSTEPNVLRADDEGRLTFAQATPSVFVLGQLARFAEVNAKGQWHITPASVRGAVSKGANVDQVLATATGLNIGALPVALEKAIRKWGGFFGEASLQSVWLLELSSFEVLANLAQDEEIGPLLNAIEGAGKPLAVVDAANAEAVRRVLEERGVIFK
;
A
#
# COMPACT_ATOMS: atom_id res chain seq x y z
N MET A 1 -12.69 -37.87 1.93
CA MET A 1 -12.14 -37.77 0.54
C MET A 1 -10.69 -38.21 0.42
N SER A 2 -9.75 -37.86 1.32
CA SER A 2 -8.34 -38.35 1.25
C SER A 2 -8.24 -39.88 1.18
N ALA A 3 -8.95 -40.62 2.04
CA ALA A 3 -8.95 -42.08 2.00
C ALA A 3 -9.43 -42.70 0.66
N ALA A 4 -10.40 -42.07 0.00
CA ALA A 4 -10.92 -42.56 -1.29
C ALA A 4 -9.88 -42.40 -2.40
N ARG A 5 -9.11 -41.30 -2.41
CA ARG A 5 -7.98 -41.10 -3.34
C ARG A 5 -6.95 -42.19 -3.17
N ASP A 6 -6.53 -42.46 -1.93
CA ASP A 6 -5.50 -43.46 -1.63
C ASP A 6 -5.91 -44.87 -2.07
N VAL A 7 -7.21 -45.20 -2.02
CA VAL A 7 -7.71 -46.48 -2.50
C VAL A 7 -7.62 -46.57 -4.03
N VAL A 8 -7.98 -45.51 -4.76
CA VAL A 8 -7.85 -45.46 -6.22
C VAL A 8 -6.38 -45.56 -6.63
N LEU A 9 -5.50 -44.74 -6.03
CA LEU A 9 -4.06 -44.74 -6.34
C LEU A 9 -3.40 -46.09 -6.06
N ARG A 10 -3.70 -46.73 -4.92
CA ARG A 10 -3.20 -48.07 -4.62
C ARG A 10 -3.70 -49.14 -5.60
N THR A 11 -4.92 -48.98 -6.10
CA THR A 11 -5.49 -49.91 -7.08
C THR A 11 -4.84 -49.73 -8.45
N MET A 12 -4.59 -48.48 -8.88
CA MET A 12 -3.77 -48.19 -10.06
C MET A 12 -2.37 -48.79 -9.92
N ALA A 13 -1.71 -48.58 -8.77
CA ALA A 13 -0.39 -49.17 -8.51
C ALA A 13 -0.36 -50.69 -8.62
N LYS A 14 -1.39 -51.37 -8.10
CA LYS A 14 -1.53 -52.84 -8.21
C LYS A 14 -1.76 -53.30 -9.64
N LEU A 15 -2.58 -52.60 -10.41
CA LEU A 15 -2.87 -52.94 -11.81
C LEU A 15 -1.68 -52.69 -12.73
N SER A 16 -0.83 -51.72 -12.37
CA SER A 16 0.38 -51.37 -13.10
C SER A 16 1.63 -52.09 -12.58
N ALA A 17 1.53 -52.91 -11.51
CA ALA A 17 2.67 -53.61 -10.95
C ALA A 17 3.27 -54.63 -11.95
N GLY A 18 4.57 -54.52 -12.21
CA GLY A 18 5.29 -55.38 -13.16
C GLY A 18 5.19 -54.95 -14.63
N HIS A 19 4.27 -54.03 -14.98
CA HIS A 19 4.05 -53.53 -16.35
C HIS A 19 3.72 -52.04 -16.33
N ALA A 20 4.47 -51.26 -15.54
CA ALA A 20 4.05 -49.94 -15.08
C ALA A 20 3.87 -48.91 -16.22
N ARG A 21 4.47 -49.16 -17.38
CA ARG A 21 4.40 -48.31 -18.58
C ARG A 21 3.55 -48.92 -19.70
N GLU A 22 2.72 -49.90 -19.41
CA GLU A 22 1.76 -50.43 -20.37
C GLU A 22 0.40 -49.73 -20.23
N TRP A 23 -0.38 -49.77 -21.32
CA TRP A 23 -1.73 -49.23 -21.32
C TRP A 23 -2.67 -50.15 -20.54
N VAL A 24 -3.28 -49.61 -19.49
CA VAL A 24 -4.30 -50.27 -18.68
C VAL A 24 -5.66 -49.75 -19.11
N SER A 25 -6.61 -50.64 -19.40
CA SER A 25 -7.99 -50.22 -19.70
C SER A 25 -8.65 -49.56 -18.49
N THR A 26 -9.35 -48.45 -18.70
CA THR A 26 -10.12 -47.79 -17.64
C THR A 26 -11.20 -48.72 -17.08
N THR A 27 -11.78 -49.57 -17.91
CA THR A 27 -12.73 -50.62 -17.49
C THR A 27 -12.11 -51.64 -16.54
N ALA A 28 -10.81 -51.92 -16.67
CA ALA A 28 -10.10 -52.81 -15.75
C ALA A 28 -9.97 -52.19 -14.35
N LEU A 29 -9.63 -50.90 -14.28
CA LEU A 29 -9.60 -50.13 -13.02
C LEU A 29 -10.98 -50.07 -12.37
N ILE A 30 -12.00 -49.65 -13.11
CA ILE A 30 -13.38 -49.55 -12.64
C ILE A 30 -13.86 -50.93 -12.15
N GLY A 31 -13.64 -51.98 -12.93
CA GLY A 31 -14.04 -53.34 -12.58
C GLY A 31 -13.33 -53.86 -11.34
N GLN A 32 -12.04 -53.57 -11.18
CA GLN A 32 -11.29 -53.97 -9.98
C GLN A 32 -11.78 -53.24 -8.73
N MET A 33 -12.02 -51.93 -8.83
CA MET A 33 -12.59 -51.13 -7.75
C MET A 33 -13.99 -51.62 -7.38
N ARG A 34 -14.84 -51.92 -8.36
CA ARG A 34 -16.19 -52.45 -8.12
C ARG A 34 -16.18 -53.80 -7.38
N ARG A 35 -15.21 -54.67 -7.65
CA ARG A 35 -15.11 -55.99 -6.99
C ARG A 35 -14.48 -55.95 -5.60
N SER A 36 -13.44 -55.12 -5.42
CA SER A 36 -12.60 -55.16 -4.23
C SER A 36 -12.84 -54.02 -3.25
N GLN A 37 -13.41 -52.91 -3.72
CA GLN A 37 -13.54 -51.65 -2.98
C GLN A 37 -14.86 -50.96 -3.36
N TYR A 38 -15.97 -51.71 -3.38
CA TYR A 38 -17.29 -51.20 -3.81
C TYR A 38 -17.78 -49.99 -3.01
N GLU A 39 -17.28 -49.82 -1.77
CA GLU A 39 -17.69 -48.77 -0.83
C GLU A 39 -16.59 -47.73 -0.55
N PHE A 40 -15.68 -47.51 -1.51
CA PHE A 40 -14.49 -46.67 -1.29
C PHE A 40 -14.80 -45.18 -1.13
N LEU A 41 -15.86 -44.69 -1.78
CA LEU A 41 -16.24 -43.27 -1.72
C LEU A 41 -17.34 -43.06 -0.69
N PHE A 42 -18.50 -43.73 -0.86
CA PHE A 42 -19.64 -43.66 0.06
C PHE A 42 -19.80 -44.97 0.86
N PRO A 43 -19.63 -44.99 2.19
CA PRO A 43 -19.85 -46.21 2.97
C PRO A 43 -21.34 -46.57 3.03
N ARG A 44 -21.70 -47.86 2.98
CA ARG A 44 -23.12 -48.27 3.12
C ARG A 44 -23.43 -48.45 4.61
N ASN A 45 -24.33 -47.62 5.14
CA ASN A 45 -24.69 -47.67 6.56
C ASN A 45 -25.59 -48.88 6.87
N LYS A 46 -24.98 -49.98 7.36
CA LYS A 46 -25.67 -51.23 7.70
C LYS A 46 -26.68 -51.11 8.86
N LYS A 47 -26.70 -50.00 9.62
CA LYS A 47 -27.61 -49.82 10.79
C LYS A 47 -29.04 -49.41 10.43
N GLN A 48 -29.31 -48.95 9.20
CA GLN A 48 -30.67 -48.60 8.74
C GLN A 48 -31.49 -49.79 8.19
N ARG A 49 -31.05 -51.03 8.44
CA ARG A 49 -31.65 -52.26 7.91
C ARG A 49 -33.06 -52.58 8.44
N ASN A 50 -33.60 -51.78 9.37
CA ASN A 50 -34.81 -52.11 10.15
C ASN A 50 -36.12 -51.45 9.70
N TYR A 51 -36.12 -50.52 8.75
CA TYR A 51 -37.35 -49.90 8.23
C TYR A 51 -37.36 -49.99 6.71
N GLY A 52 -38.42 -50.55 6.14
CA GLY A 52 -38.54 -51.07 4.76
C GLY A 52 -38.42 -50.08 3.60
N TYR A 53 -37.66 -49.00 3.73
CA TYR A 53 -37.28 -48.09 2.64
C TYR A 53 -35.76 -48.16 2.43
N TYR A 54 -35.34 -48.89 1.40
CA TYR A 54 -33.94 -48.89 0.94
C TYR A 54 -33.60 -47.52 0.34
N GLY A 55 -33.05 -46.62 1.15
CA GLY A 55 -32.48 -45.36 0.66
C GLY A 55 -31.05 -45.60 0.16
N THR A 56 -30.77 -45.27 -1.11
CA THR A 56 -29.38 -45.27 -1.61
C THR A 56 -28.55 -44.22 -0.86
N PRO A 57 -27.25 -44.43 -0.60
CA PRO A 57 -26.40 -43.42 0.05
C PRO A 57 -26.26 -42.14 -0.80
N TYR A 58 -26.65 -42.20 -2.08
CA TYR A 58 -26.61 -41.09 -3.00
C TYR A 58 -27.83 -40.17 -2.90
N SER A 59 -29.01 -40.69 -2.55
CA SER A 59 -30.25 -39.90 -2.50
C SER A 59 -30.75 -39.60 -1.09
N ASN A 60 -30.29 -40.35 -0.08
CA ASN A 60 -30.73 -40.16 1.30
C ASN A 60 -29.67 -39.45 2.14
N MET A 61 -29.99 -38.23 2.56
CA MET A 61 -29.10 -37.38 3.37
C MET A 61 -28.79 -37.99 4.75
N SER A 62 -29.67 -38.84 5.29
CA SER A 62 -29.47 -39.51 6.58
C SER A 62 -28.48 -40.68 6.55
N SER A 63 -28.19 -41.24 5.36
CA SER A 63 -27.27 -42.36 5.18
C SER A 63 -25.92 -41.95 4.56
N ASN A 64 -25.75 -40.65 4.27
CA ASN A 64 -24.63 -40.12 3.51
C ASN A 64 -23.62 -39.38 4.39
N THR A 65 -22.37 -39.85 4.40
CA THR A 65 -21.28 -39.30 5.22
C THR A 65 -20.85 -37.88 4.84
N TYR A 66 -21.12 -37.44 3.61
CA TYR A 66 -20.71 -36.13 3.11
C TYR A 66 -21.85 -35.10 3.07
N GLY A 67 -23.09 -35.51 3.38
CA GLY A 67 -24.24 -34.62 3.33
C GLY A 67 -24.62 -34.13 1.92
N ILE A 68 -24.16 -34.81 0.86
CA ILE A 68 -24.38 -34.41 -0.54
C ILE A 68 -25.32 -35.39 -1.24
N THR A 69 -26.55 -34.99 -1.55
CA THR A 69 -27.51 -35.83 -2.27
C THR A 69 -27.53 -35.58 -3.77
N PHE A 70 -27.83 -36.61 -4.55
CA PHE A 70 -27.92 -36.60 -6.00
C PHE A 70 -29.37 -36.94 -6.43
N PRO A 71 -30.23 -35.94 -6.68
CA PRO A 71 -31.68 -36.14 -6.84
C PRO A 71 -32.08 -37.00 -8.04
N THR A 72 -31.20 -37.11 -9.04
CA THR A 72 -31.43 -37.87 -10.28
C THR A 72 -31.16 -39.36 -10.12
N ILE A 73 -30.51 -39.79 -9.03
CA ILE A 73 -30.14 -41.18 -8.80
C ILE A 73 -31.33 -41.95 -8.23
N ARG A 74 -31.78 -42.97 -8.97
CA ARG A 74 -32.96 -43.78 -8.65
C ARG A 74 -32.63 -45.11 -7.98
N ASP A 75 -31.42 -45.63 -8.20
CA ASP A 75 -30.97 -46.90 -7.66
C ASP A 75 -29.46 -46.90 -7.38
N GLU A 76 -29.01 -47.92 -6.65
CA GLU A 76 -27.62 -48.09 -6.20
C GLU A 76 -26.64 -48.24 -7.37
N ALA A 77 -27.03 -48.96 -8.42
CA ALA A 77 -26.15 -49.25 -9.56
C ALA A 77 -25.93 -48.00 -10.42
N MET A 78 -27.00 -47.24 -10.64
CA MET A 78 -26.95 -45.92 -11.26
C MET A 78 -26.07 -44.98 -10.44
N GLY A 79 -26.24 -44.97 -9.11
CA GLY A 79 -25.47 -44.08 -8.25
C GLY A 79 -23.98 -44.41 -8.23
N TRP A 80 -23.62 -45.69 -8.17
CA TRP A 80 -22.24 -46.12 -8.28
C TRP A 80 -21.59 -45.67 -9.60
N THR A 81 -22.34 -45.77 -10.70
CA THR A 81 -21.87 -45.38 -12.02
C THR A 81 -21.70 -43.86 -12.16
N LEU A 82 -22.69 -43.08 -11.71
CA LEU A 82 -22.67 -41.62 -11.85
C LEU A 82 -21.77 -40.90 -10.83
N VAL A 83 -21.43 -41.55 -9.71
CA VAL A 83 -20.67 -40.92 -8.63
C VAL A 83 -19.32 -41.59 -8.44
N GLU A 84 -19.29 -42.89 -8.12
CA GLU A 84 -18.04 -43.58 -7.81
C GLU A 84 -17.16 -43.78 -9.06
N GLN A 85 -17.76 -44.19 -10.18
CA GLN A 85 -17.04 -44.30 -11.44
C GLN A 85 -16.64 -42.92 -12.00
N ALA A 86 -17.53 -41.93 -11.94
CA ALA A 86 -17.20 -40.56 -12.35
C ALA A 86 -16.03 -39.98 -11.55
N TYR A 87 -15.95 -40.27 -10.26
CA TYR A 87 -14.82 -39.87 -9.42
C TYR A 87 -13.48 -40.43 -9.91
N MET A 88 -13.43 -41.70 -10.33
CA MET A 88 -12.22 -42.30 -10.90
C MET A 88 -11.83 -41.63 -12.22
N VAL A 89 -12.82 -41.35 -13.09
CA VAL A 89 -12.59 -40.63 -14.35
C VAL A 89 -12.06 -39.21 -14.07
N GLN A 90 -12.61 -38.51 -13.09
CA GLN A 90 -12.12 -37.20 -12.67
C GLN A 90 -10.69 -37.25 -12.14
N MET A 91 -10.34 -38.27 -11.35
CA MET A 91 -8.95 -38.43 -10.89
C MET A 91 -7.98 -38.60 -12.06
N LEU A 92 -8.35 -39.40 -13.06
CA LEU A 92 -7.52 -39.63 -14.25
C LEU A 92 -7.41 -38.37 -15.13
N THR A 93 -8.54 -37.74 -15.44
CA THR A 93 -8.62 -36.61 -16.40
C THR A 93 -8.25 -35.25 -15.82
N GLY A 94 -8.31 -35.10 -14.49
CA GLY A 94 -7.94 -33.89 -13.77
C GLY A 94 -6.54 -34.00 -13.16
N PRO A 95 -6.43 -34.15 -11.83
CA PRO A 95 -5.17 -33.95 -11.11
C PRO A 95 -4.03 -34.87 -11.57
N LEU A 96 -4.29 -36.13 -11.93
CA LEU A 96 -3.22 -37.03 -12.39
C LEU A 96 -2.71 -36.65 -13.78
N SER A 97 -3.60 -36.21 -14.67
CA SER A 97 -3.23 -35.72 -16.01
C SER A 97 -2.48 -34.40 -15.91
N TRP A 98 -2.95 -33.45 -15.10
CA TRP A 98 -2.30 -32.14 -14.90
C TRP A 98 -0.90 -32.24 -14.32
N LEU A 99 -0.67 -33.21 -13.44
CA LEU A 99 0.66 -33.50 -12.89
C LEU A 99 1.55 -34.28 -13.86
N GLY A 100 1.06 -34.63 -15.05
CA GLY A 100 1.78 -35.48 -16.00
C GLY A 100 2.03 -36.90 -15.48
N ALA A 101 1.29 -37.35 -14.46
CA ALA A 101 1.47 -38.67 -13.85
C ALA A 101 0.84 -39.80 -14.70
N VAL A 102 -0.15 -39.47 -15.52
CA VAL A 102 -0.80 -40.40 -16.44
C VAL A 102 -0.84 -39.84 -17.85
N GLU A 103 -0.72 -40.72 -18.83
CA GLU A 103 -1.14 -40.49 -20.20
C GLU A 103 -2.50 -41.14 -20.41
N LEU A 104 -3.37 -40.48 -21.17
CA LEU A 104 -4.76 -40.91 -21.39
C LEU A 104 -4.99 -41.30 -22.84
N GLY A 105 -5.62 -42.46 -23.03
CA GLY A 105 -6.00 -43.00 -24.32
C GLY A 105 -7.48 -42.78 -24.56
N TYR A 106 -7.82 -42.15 -25.67
CA TYR A 106 -9.19 -41.87 -26.10
C TYR A 106 -9.49 -42.58 -27.42
N ASN A 107 -10.78 -42.80 -27.69
CA ASN A 107 -11.21 -43.26 -29.01
C ASN A 107 -11.06 -42.13 -30.05
N LYS A 108 -10.79 -42.46 -31.31
CA LYS A 108 -10.49 -41.46 -32.36
C LYS A 108 -11.63 -40.49 -32.64
N ASP A 109 -12.87 -40.90 -32.36
CA ASP A 109 -14.10 -40.14 -32.69
C ASP A 109 -14.77 -39.50 -31.45
N GLU A 110 -14.16 -39.60 -30.26
CA GLU A 110 -14.73 -39.07 -29.02
C GLU A 110 -14.08 -37.74 -28.59
N GLN A 111 -14.87 -36.89 -27.92
CA GLN A 111 -14.35 -35.64 -27.33
C GLN A 111 -13.32 -35.94 -26.24
N THR A 112 -12.21 -35.22 -26.27
CA THR A 112 -11.14 -35.29 -25.26
C THR A 112 -11.27 -34.14 -24.27
N GLY A 113 -10.73 -34.31 -23.06
CA GLY A 113 -10.70 -33.27 -22.04
C GLY A 113 -11.12 -33.74 -20.65
N GLU A 114 -11.30 -32.77 -19.76
CA GLU A 114 -11.68 -33.00 -18.38
C GLU A 114 -13.08 -33.62 -18.29
N ASN A 115 -13.23 -34.68 -17.48
CA ASN A 115 -14.45 -35.49 -17.36
C ASN A 115 -14.81 -36.38 -18.57
N ALA A 116 -14.09 -36.30 -19.70
CA ALA A 116 -14.28 -37.25 -20.80
C ALA A 116 -13.66 -38.60 -20.42
N ALA A 117 -14.45 -39.67 -20.40
CA ALA A 117 -13.99 -40.98 -19.94
C ALA A 117 -12.94 -41.57 -20.91
N PRO A 118 -11.66 -41.70 -20.51
CA PRO A 118 -10.65 -42.33 -21.36
C PRO A 118 -10.92 -43.83 -21.45
N ILE A 119 -10.59 -44.47 -22.58
CA ILE A 119 -10.69 -45.93 -22.75
C ILE A 119 -9.55 -46.68 -22.06
N SER A 120 -8.41 -46.02 -21.93
CA SER A 120 -7.21 -46.53 -21.27
C SER A 120 -6.38 -45.40 -20.66
N TYR A 121 -5.50 -45.77 -19.73
CA TYR A 121 -4.48 -44.89 -19.19
C TYR A 121 -3.15 -45.63 -19.10
N ARG A 122 -2.05 -44.90 -19.06
CA ARG A 122 -0.70 -45.42 -18.81
C ARG A 122 -0.01 -44.51 -17.79
N LEU A 123 0.79 -45.05 -16.88
CA LEU A 123 1.60 -44.21 -15.99
C LEU A 123 2.82 -43.67 -16.75
N SER A 124 3.08 -42.37 -16.59
CA SER A 124 4.35 -41.79 -17.01
C SER A 124 5.47 -42.21 -16.04
N GLU A 125 6.74 -41.90 -16.36
CA GLU A 125 7.85 -42.18 -15.44
C GLU A 125 7.67 -41.44 -14.10
N ALA A 126 7.17 -40.20 -14.14
CA ALA A 126 6.81 -39.44 -12.94
C ALA A 126 5.66 -40.11 -12.16
N GLY A 127 4.64 -40.64 -12.84
CA GLY A 127 3.54 -41.36 -12.19
C GLY A 127 3.96 -42.66 -11.53
N VAL A 128 4.86 -43.42 -12.17
CA VAL A 128 5.43 -44.66 -11.60
C VAL A 128 6.19 -44.36 -10.31
N TRP A 129 6.99 -43.29 -10.29
CA TRP A 129 7.69 -42.83 -9.10
C TRP A 129 6.73 -42.31 -8.01
N LEU A 130 5.77 -41.46 -8.38
CA LEU A 130 4.81 -40.86 -7.44
C LEU A 130 3.93 -41.91 -6.76
N LEU A 131 3.64 -43.02 -7.44
CA LEU A 131 2.92 -44.16 -6.88
C LEU A 131 3.81 -45.16 -6.10
N GLY A 132 5.12 -44.90 -6.00
CA GLY A 132 6.07 -45.75 -5.29
C GLY A 132 6.32 -47.11 -5.95
N ILE A 133 6.08 -47.21 -7.27
CA ILE A 133 6.22 -48.46 -8.04
C ILE A 133 7.61 -48.58 -8.66
N GLY A 134 8.28 -47.45 -8.93
CA GLY A 134 9.60 -47.43 -9.55
C GLY A 134 10.48 -46.29 -9.06
N GLU A 135 11.68 -46.22 -9.65
CA GLU A 135 12.71 -45.25 -9.29
C GLU A 135 12.35 -43.82 -9.73
N GLN A 136 12.97 -42.84 -9.07
CA GLN A 136 12.81 -41.43 -9.42
C GLN A 136 13.34 -41.20 -10.85
N PRO A 137 12.53 -40.65 -11.77
CA PRO A 137 13.00 -40.36 -13.12
C PRO A 137 14.09 -39.29 -13.12
N SER A 138 15.02 -39.39 -14.06
CA SER A 138 15.96 -38.32 -14.33
C SER A 138 15.26 -37.20 -15.10
N PHE A 139 14.84 -36.16 -14.40
CA PHE A 139 14.43 -34.92 -15.05
C PHE A 139 15.68 -34.30 -15.70
N LEU A 140 15.69 -34.15 -17.04
CA LEU A 140 16.75 -33.45 -17.77
C LEU A 140 16.63 -31.94 -17.50
N GLU A 141 16.99 -31.52 -16.29
CA GLU A 141 17.00 -30.10 -15.87
C GLU A 141 18.37 -29.44 -16.06
N SER A 142 19.36 -30.19 -16.58
CA SER A 142 20.75 -29.74 -16.66
C SER A 142 21.26 -29.78 -18.10
N GLY A 143 21.53 -28.59 -18.65
CA GLY A 143 22.13 -28.42 -19.99
C GLY A 143 21.89 -27.03 -20.57
N GLY A 144 20.82 -26.37 -20.14
CA GLY A 144 20.49 -25.00 -20.48
C GLY A 144 21.51 -24.01 -19.92
N ARG A 145 21.75 -22.95 -20.68
CA ARG A 145 22.63 -21.84 -20.29
C ARG A 145 21.86 -20.54 -20.36
N VAL A 146 22.16 -19.67 -19.43
CA VAL A 146 21.75 -18.27 -19.49
C VAL A 146 22.89 -17.50 -20.14
N VAL A 147 22.61 -16.76 -21.22
CA VAL A 147 23.60 -15.90 -21.88
C VAL A 147 23.14 -14.45 -21.77
N VAL A 148 23.96 -13.63 -21.10
CA VAL A 148 23.71 -12.20 -20.96
C VAL A 148 24.48 -11.46 -22.06
N GLN A 149 23.74 -10.75 -22.90
CA GLN A 149 24.30 -9.94 -23.97
C GLN A 149 24.58 -8.50 -23.50
N PRO A 150 25.56 -7.80 -24.11
CA PRO A 150 25.90 -6.42 -23.74
C PRO A 150 24.76 -5.38 -23.90
N ASN A 151 23.70 -5.72 -24.62
CA ASN A 151 22.48 -4.93 -24.81
C ASN A 151 21.40 -5.22 -23.75
N PHE A 152 21.76 -5.92 -22.66
CA PHE A 152 20.86 -6.29 -21.56
C PHE A 152 19.79 -7.33 -21.93
N THR A 153 19.94 -7.99 -23.07
CA THR A 153 19.14 -9.17 -23.41
C THR A 153 19.72 -10.41 -22.74
N ILE A 154 18.88 -11.17 -22.07
CA ILE A 154 19.21 -12.43 -21.41
C ILE A 154 18.54 -13.55 -22.22
N LEU A 155 19.34 -14.49 -22.73
CA LEU A 155 18.85 -15.64 -23.48
C LEU A 155 18.91 -16.88 -22.60
N ALA A 156 17.76 -17.45 -22.27
CA ALA A 156 17.63 -18.72 -21.58
C ALA A 156 17.49 -19.84 -22.62
N MET A 157 18.55 -20.62 -22.83
CA MET A 157 18.56 -21.73 -23.78
C MET A 157 18.08 -23.01 -23.11
N GLU A 158 17.17 -23.73 -23.76
CA GLU A 158 16.70 -25.04 -23.27
C GLU A 158 17.78 -26.13 -23.39
N PRO A 159 17.78 -27.17 -22.52
CA PRO A 159 16.83 -27.43 -21.43
C PRO A 159 17.20 -26.68 -20.15
N ILE A 160 16.39 -25.69 -19.75
CA ILE A 160 16.59 -24.86 -18.56
C ILE A 160 15.49 -25.18 -17.53
N SER A 161 15.80 -25.16 -16.25
CA SER A 161 14.81 -25.45 -15.22
C SER A 161 13.79 -24.32 -15.06
N ASP A 162 12.54 -24.67 -14.76
CA ASP A 162 11.47 -23.70 -14.50
C ASP A 162 11.81 -22.77 -13.33
N SER A 163 12.56 -23.27 -12.35
CA SER A 163 13.05 -22.45 -11.23
C SER A 163 13.89 -21.27 -11.68
N VAL A 164 14.73 -21.45 -12.71
CA VAL A 164 15.58 -20.39 -13.27
C VAL A 164 14.73 -19.38 -14.05
N LEU A 165 13.73 -19.84 -14.80
CA LEU A 165 12.79 -18.96 -15.51
C LEU A 165 11.95 -18.12 -14.53
N ILE A 166 11.43 -18.74 -13.48
CA ILE A 166 10.69 -18.05 -12.41
C ILE A 166 11.57 -17.02 -11.70
N ASP A 167 12.85 -17.32 -11.48
CA ASP A 167 13.78 -16.36 -10.90
C ASP A 167 14.10 -15.21 -11.86
N LEU A 168 14.27 -15.48 -13.17
CA LEU A 168 14.42 -14.46 -14.20
C LEU A 168 13.21 -13.52 -14.27
N ASP A 169 11.97 -14.04 -14.19
CA ASP A 169 10.74 -13.23 -14.21
C ASP A 169 10.69 -12.18 -13.08
N LYS A 170 11.38 -12.43 -11.95
CA LYS A 170 11.39 -11.49 -10.82
C LYS A 170 12.12 -10.19 -11.15
N PHE A 171 13.20 -10.25 -11.94
CA PHE A 171 14.08 -9.10 -12.18
C PHE A 171 14.30 -8.77 -13.66
N ALA A 172 13.72 -9.52 -14.60
CA ALA A 172 13.79 -9.26 -16.04
C ALA A 172 12.41 -9.45 -16.69
N ASP A 173 12.18 -8.83 -17.85
CA ASP A 173 10.91 -8.90 -18.57
C ASP A 173 10.97 -9.93 -19.71
N SER A 174 10.16 -10.99 -19.62
CA SER A 174 10.07 -12.02 -20.67
C SER A 174 9.54 -11.42 -21.98
N GLN A 175 10.28 -11.66 -23.06
CA GLN A 175 9.90 -11.34 -24.44
C GLN A 175 9.41 -12.59 -25.19
N GLY A 176 9.33 -13.74 -24.50
CA GLY A 176 9.00 -15.03 -25.09
C GLY A 176 10.11 -15.60 -25.99
N GLY A 177 9.81 -16.71 -26.64
CA GLY A 177 10.70 -17.41 -27.56
C GLY A 177 10.35 -18.89 -27.68
N ASP A 178 10.73 -19.52 -28.79
CA ASP A 178 10.33 -20.90 -29.14
C ASP A 178 11.44 -21.94 -28.82
N ARG A 179 12.72 -21.54 -28.94
CA ARG A 179 13.88 -22.42 -28.64
C ARG A 179 14.84 -21.85 -27.59
N ALA A 180 14.75 -20.55 -27.39
CA ALA A 180 15.44 -19.82 -26.34
C ALA A 180 14.50 -18.71 -25.90
N ILE A 181 14.19 -18.66 -24.61
CA ILE A 181 13.33 -17.63 -24.04
C ILE A 181 14.19 -16.38 -23.87
N SER A 182 13.77 -15.29 -24.49
CA SER A 182 14.45 -14.01 -24.40
C SER A 182 13.86 -13.19 -23.26
N TYR A 183 14.72 -12.57 -22.47
CA TYR A 183 14.38 -11.69 -21.37
C TYR A 183 15.11 -10.36 -21.55
N GLN A 184 14.47 -9.26 -21.15
CA GLN A 184 15.09 -7.95 -21.15
C GLN A 184 15.32 -7.46 -19.72
N LEU A 185 16.59 -7.22 -19.38
CA LEU A 185 16.94 -6.52 -18.15
C LEU A 185 16.81 -5.02 -18.40
N THR A 186 15.95 -4.36 -17.63
CA THR A 186 15.71 -2.93 -17.67
C THR A 186 15.90 -2.35 -16.27
N ARG A 187 15.97 -1.03 -16.17
CA ARG A 187 16.00 -0.37 -14.86
C ARG A 187 14.72 -0.69 -14.06
N GLU A 188 13.58 -0.66 -14.74
CA GLU A 188 12.27 -0.89 -14.14
C GLU A 188 12.08 -2.36 -13.69
N SER A 189 12.55 -3.33 -14.49
CA SER A 189 12.49 -4.75 -14.10
C SER A 189 13.47 -5.08 -12.97
N LEU A 190 14.67 -4.48 -12.96
CA LEU A 190 15.60 -4.60 -11.82
C LEU A 190 15.00 -4.00 -10.54
N TYR A 191 14.38 -2.81 -10.63
CA TYR A 191 13.68 -2.21 -9.49
C TYR A 191 12.56 -3.10 -8.96
N ARG A 192 11.75 -3.71 -9.85
CA ARG A 192 10.74 -4.71 -9.47
C ARG A 192 11.37 -5.88 -8.71
N GLY A 193 12.51 -6.39 -9.18
CA GLY A 193 13.27 -7.45 -8.51
C GLY A 193 13.75 -7.04 -7.11
N GLN A 194 14.27 -5.82 -6.97
CA GLN A 194 14.75 -5.29 -5.69
C GLN A 194 13.65 -5.26 -4.62
N LEU A 195 12.40 -4.95 -5.00
CA LEU A 195 11.25 -4.96 -4.08
C LEU A 195 10.96 -6.34 -3.46
N VAL A 196 11.41 -7.43 -4.12
CA VAL A 196 11.25 -8.82 -3.67
C VAL A 196 12.58 -9.48 -3.31
N GLY A 197 13.63 -8.68 -3.07
CA GLY A 197 14.92 -9.16 -2.52
C GLY A 197 15.97 -9.57 -3.57
N TRP A 198 15.85 -9.11 -4.81
CA TRP A 198 16.88 -9.24 -5.86
C TRP A 198 17.66 -7.94 -5.99
N ASP A 199 18.69 -7.78 -5.17
CA ASP A 199 19.66 -6.69 -5.31
C ASP A 199 20.64 -6.95 -6.48
N ALA A 200 21.37 -5.91 -6.90
CA ALA A 200 22.31 -6.03 -8.02
C ALA A 200 23.38 -7.11 -7.80
N PRO A 201 24.01 -7.24 -6.62
CA PRO A 201 24.96 -8.31 -6.36
C PRO A 201 24.36 -9.71 -6.56
N ARG A 202 23.14 -9.94 -6.05
CA ARG A 202 22.45 -11.23 -6.19
C ARG A 202 22.06 -11.53 -7.64
N VAL A 203 21.55 -10.53 -8.37
CA VAL A 203 21.21 -10.67 -9.79
C VAL A 203 22.46 -11.03 -10.60
N LEU A 204 23.56 -10.30 -10.41
CA LEU A 204 24.82 -10.57 -11.11
C LEU A 204 25.37 -11.94 -10.77
N ALA A 205 25.38 -12.34 -9.49
CA ALA A 205 25.85 -13.66 -9.08
C ALA A 205 25.01 -14.79 -9.69
N PHE A 206 23.68 -14.64 -9.73
CA PHE A 206 22.77 -15.59 -10.35
C PHE A 206 23.01 -15.71 -11.86
N LEU A 207 23.18 -14.59 -12.55
CA LEU A 207 23.44 -14.60 -14.00
C LEU A 207 24.82 -15.21 -14.32
N GLU A 208 25.84 -14.92 -13.51
CA GLU A 208 27.18 -15.51 -13.66
C GLU A 208 27.19 -17.02 -13.39
N SER A 209 26.45 -17.50 -12.39
CA SER A 209 26.39 -18.93 -12.07
C SER A 209 25.76 -19.76 -13.19
N HIS A 210 24.76 -19.20 -13.89
CA HIS A 210 24.07 -19.89 -14.99
C HIS A 210 24.72 -19.68 -16.36
N GLN A 211 25.53 -18.64 -16.54
CA GLN A 211 26.34 -18.43 -17.74
C GLN A 211 27.65 -19.23 -17.71
N GLY A 212 28.22 -19.41 -16.52
CA GLY A 212 29.52 -20.07 -16.29
C GLY A 212 30.73 -19.18 -16.59
N THR A 213 30.52 -17.93 -16.99
CA THR A 213 31.55 -16.91 -17.21
C THR A 213 31.13 -15.57 -16.61
N PRO A 214 32.09 -14.70 -16.25
CA PRO A 214 31.76 -13.35 -15.78
C PRO A 214 30.92 -12.57 -16.79
N ILE A 215 29.98 -11.77 -16.28
CA ILE A 215 29.16 -10.88 -17.10
C ILE A 215 30.02 -9.73 -17.63
N SER A 216 29.68 -9.21 -18.81
CA SER A 216 30.38 -8.07 -19.41
C SER A 216 30.41 -6.85 -18.48
N ALA A 217 31.54 -6.15 -18.45
CA ALA A 217 31.77 -5.02 -17.55
C ALA A 217 30.74 -3.89 -17.71
N ASN A 218 30.22 -3.69 -18.94
CA ASN A 218 29.19 -2.67 -19.20
C ASN A 218 27.87 -2.99 -18.49
N VAL A 219 27.43 -4.26 -18.51
CA VAL A 219 26.18 -4.69 -17.87
C VAL A 219 26.31 -4.56 -16.35
N ARG A 220 27.43 -5.04 -15.78
CA ARG A 220 27.74 -4.89 -14.35
C ARG A 220 27.66 -3.43 -13.90
N ARG A 221 28.41 -2.53 -14.56
CA ARG A 221 28.42 -1.10 -14.24
C ARG A 221 27.02 -0.49 -14.27
N THR A 222 26.25 -0.79 -15.32
CA THR A 222 24.90 -0.21 -15.46
C THR A 222 23.92 -0.75 -14.43
N VAL A 223 24.00 -2.03 -14.08
CA VAL A 223 23.19 -2.63 -13.01
C VAL A 223 23.50 -2.01 -11.64
N ASP A 224 24.79 -1.79 -11.34
CA ASP A 224 25.23 -1.11 -10.11
C ASP A 224 24.78 0.37 -10.07
N GLU A 225 24.82 1.06 -11.21
CA GLU A 225 24.32 2.44 -11.35
C GLU A 225 22.81 2.52 -11.11
N TRP A 226 22.03 1.59 -11.66
CA TRP A 226 20.59 1.51 -11.41
C TRP A 226 20.28 1.25 -9.93
N GLU A 227 21.00 0.34 -9.29
CA GLU A 227 20.84 0.13 -7.83
C GLU A 227 21.13 1.40 -7.04
N THR A 228 22.23 2.08 -7.34
CA THR A 228 22.62 3.32 -6.65
C THR A 228 21.54 4.40 -6.81
N GLN A 229 20.96 4.53 -8.01
CA GLN A 229 19.87 5.48 -8.26
C GLN A 229 18.61 5.14 -7.47
N HIS A 230 18.24 3.86 -7.36
CA HIS A 230 17.06 3.43 -6.60
C HIS A 230 17.23 3.58 -5.09
N ARG A 231 18.45 3.44 -4.55
CA ARG A 231 18.73 3.60 -3.12
C ARG A 231 18.81 5.05 -2.63
N ARG A 232 18.53 6.06 -3.48
CA ARG A 232 18.51 7.48 -3.06
C ARG A 232 17.35 7.82 -2.14
N ILE A 233 16.26 7.07 -2.19
CA ILE A 233 15.06 7.26 -1.36
C ILE A 233 14.62 5.89 -0.85
N THR A 234 14.57 5.71 0.46
CA THR A 234 14.18 4.44 1.10
C THR A 234 12.88 4.60 1.85
N PHE A 235 11.90 3.73 1.55
CA PHE A 235 10.66 3.64 2.32
C PHE A 235 10.80 2.56 3.40
N HIS A 236 10.87 2.98 4.65
CA HIS A 236 10.81 2.05 5.79
C HIS A 236 9.35 1.70 6.09
N ARG A 237 8.96 0.45 5.83
CA ARG A 237 7.62 -0.06 6.15
C ARG A 237 7.64 -0.77 7.49
N LYS A 238 6.57 -0.64 8.27
CA LYS A 238 6.39 -1.28 9.59
C LYS A 238 7.46 -0.89 10.63
N ALA A 239 8.11 0.26 10.48
CA ALA A 239 9.02 0.78 11.50
C ALA A 239 8.23 1.39 12.68
N ALA A 240 8.72 1.19 13.90
CA ALA A 240 8.22 1.87 15.08
C ALA A 240 9.03 3.15 15.33
N VAL A 241 8.34 4.26 15.59
CA VAL A 241 8.96 5.50 16.06
C VAL A 241 8.72 5.60 17.55
N VAL A 242 9.80 5.72 18.33
CA VAL A 242 9.75 5.92 19.77
C VAL A 242 10.05 7.37 20.06
N GLN A 243 9.14 8.02 20.79
CA GLN A 243 9.29 9.39 21.27
C GLN A 243 9.59 9.37 22.77
N PHE A 244 10.67 10.04 23.16
CA PHE A 244 11.11 10.17 24.55
C PHE A 244 10.75 11.57 25.07
N ALA A 245 10.54 11.68 26.38
CA ALA A 245 10.27 12.97 27.02
C ALA A 245 11.48 13.91 26.92
N ASP A 246 12.68 13.35 27.07
CA ASP A 246 13.96 14.05 27.08
C ASP A 246 15.10 13.09 26.68
N ALA A 247 16.31 13.63 26.60
CA ALA A 247 17.51 12.87 26.26
C ALA A 247 17.88 11.83 27.33
N GLU A 248 17.59 12.10 28.60
CA GLU A 248 17.89 11.20 29.72
C GLU A 248 17.05 9.92 29.61
N ALA A 249 15.74 10.04 29.35
CA ALA A 249 14.88 8.89 29.10
C ALA A 249 15.30 8.08 27.86
N GLN A 250 15.84 8.74 26.83
CA GLN A 250 16.38 8.05 25.66
C GLN A 250 17.66 7.25 26.00
N ASP A 251 18.57 7.83 26.78
CA ASP A 251 19.82 7.18 27.16
C ASP A 251 19.55 6.01 28.15
N ASP A 252 18.64 6.19 29.12
CA ASP A 252 18.26 5.16 30.10
C ASP A 252 17.60 3.92 29.46
N THR A 253 16.88 4.12 28.35
CA THR A 253 16.18 3.03 27.63
C THR A 253 17.05 2.35 26.57
N GLN A 254 18.24 2.90 26.27
CA GLN A 254 19.15 2.37 25.26
C GLN A 254 19.52 0.89 25.48
N PRO A 255 19.85 0.42 26.71
CA PRO A 255 20.17 -0.98 26.94
C PRO A 255 19.01 -1.92 26.65
N ALA A 256 17.78 -1.53 27.03
CA ALA A 256 16.58 -2.33 26.82
C ALA A 256 16.23 -2.45 25.32
N LEU A 257 16.46 -1.39 24.57
CA LEU A 257 16.17 -1.34 23.14
C LEU A 257 17.31 -1.88 22.27
N ALA A 258 18.51 -2.12 22.81
CA ALA A 258 19.71 -2.48 22.02
C ALA A 258 19.50 -3.66 21.07
N ALA A 259 18.74 -4.69 21.48
CA ALA A 259 18.41 -5.85 20.65
C ALA A 259 17.57 -5.49 19.40
N LEU A 260 16.80 -4.41 19.47
CA LEU A 260 15.98 -3.89 18.37
C LEU A 260 16.74 -2.89 17.48
N GLN A 261 18.01 -2.63 17.77
CA GLN A 261 18.91 -1.76 16.99
C GLN A 261 18.28 -0.37 16.69
N PRO A 262 17.91 0.40 17.73
CA PRO A 262 17.28 1.71 17.55
C PRO A 262 18.26 2.67 16.85
N ARG A 263 17.78 3.33 15.80
CA ARG A 263 18.49 4.40 15.11
C ARG A 263 18.03 5.75 15.65
N ARG A 264 18.91 6.48 16.32
CA ARG A 264 18.64 7.83 16.83
C ARG A 264 18.34 8.79 15.67
N LEU A 265 17.20 9.47 15.73
CA LEU A 265 16.79 10.52 14.78
C LEU A 265 17.05 11.92 15.36
N SER A 266 16.82 12.07 16.67
CA SER A 266 17.10 13.28 17.46
C SER A 266 17.28 12.90 18.93
N ASP A 267 17.40 13.89 19.82
CA ASP A 267 17.48 13.72 21.28
C ASP A 267 16.16 13.29 21.94
N GLN A 268 15.09 13.15 21.16
CA GLN A 268 13.77 12.73 21.63
C GLN A 268 13.12 11.69 20.72
N LEU A 269 13.78 11.27 19.64
CA LEU A 269 13.21 10.35 18.66
C LEU A 269 14.21 9.26 18.28
N ALA A 270 13.73 8.01 18.28
CA ALA A 270 14.43 6.87 17.70
C ALA A 270 13.53 6.10 16.74
N LEU A 271 14.13 5.53 15.70
CA LEU A 271 13.49 4.64 14.74
C LEU A 271 13.91 3.20 15.02
N ILE A 272 12.95 2.28 15.08
CA ILE A 272 13.18 0.85 15.18
C ILE A 272 12.68 0.19 13.89
N GLU A 273 13.61 -0.35 13.11
CA GLU A 273 13.34 -0.91 11.78
C GLU A 273 13.10 -2.43 11.81
N SER A 274 13.64 -3.13 12.81
CA SER A 274 13.66 -4.59 12.92
C SER A 274 12.55 -5.17 13.81
N GLY A 275 11.80 -4.31 14.51
CA GLY A 275 10.76 -4.72 15.46
C GLY A 275 9.46 -3.93 15.29
N ASP A 276 8.37 -4.49 15.80
CA ASP A 276 7.07 -3.81 15.82
C ASP A 276 6.85 -3.00 17.12
N ALA A 277 5.79 -2.21 17.15
CA ALA A 277 5.44 -1.40 18.32
C ALA A 277 5.18 -2.26 19.58
N LYS A 278 4.73 -3.52 19.42
CA LYS A 278 4.44 -4.41 20.56
C LYS A 278 5.72 -4.93 21.21
N GLN A 279 6.67 -5.38 20.41
CA GLN A 279 7.99 -5.82 20.87
C GLN A 279 8.73 -4.68 21.57
N THR A 280 8.70 -3.49 20.95
CA THR A 280 9.29 -2.27 21.53
C THR A 280 8.64 -1.93 22.89
N THR A 281 7.31 -1.99 22.95
CA THR A 281 6.56 -1.75 24.20
C THR A 281 6.90 -2.78 25.28
N ALA A 282 7.05 -4.05 24.91
CA ALA A 282 7.42 -5.11 25.84
C ALA A 282 8.82 -4.89 26.43
N ALA A 283 9.81 -4.60 25.58
CA ALA A 283 11.18 -4.32 26.01
C ALA A 283 11.26 -3.13 26.98
N LEU A 284 10.52 -2.05 26.72
CA LEU A 284 10.45 -0.90 27.63
C LEU A 284 9.76 -1.23 28.96
N ARG A 285 8.72 -2.08 28.94
CA ARG A 285 8.04 -2.51 30.18
C ARG A 285 8.91 -3.37 31.08
N GLU A 286 9.78 -4.20 30.52
CA GLU A 286 10.71 -5.04 31.30
C GLU A 286 11.67 -4.20 32.17
N VAL A 287 12.02 -2.99 31.71
CA VAL A 287 12.86 -2.04 32.46
C VAL A 287 12.06 -0.96 33.19
N GLY A 288 10.75 -1.16 33.38
CA GLY A 288 9.89 -0.31 34.21
C GLY A 288 9.27 0.90 33.51
N TRP A 289 9.51 1.09 32.21
CA TRP A 289 8.89 2.17 31.45
C TRP A 289 7.51 1.77 30.92
N MET A 290 6.53 2.66 31.04
CA MET A 290 5.16 2.43 30.56
C MET A 290 4.85 3.33 29.36
N PRO A 291 5.26 2.96 28.14
CA PRO A 291 5.04 3.79 26.96
C PRO A 291 3.57 3.80 26.54
N LEU A 292 3.11 4.95 26.07
CA LEU A 292 1.82 5.10 25.40
C LEU A 292 1.93 4.65 23.94
N SER A 293 1.00 3.83 23.47
CA SER A 293 0.93 3.44 22.06
C SER A 293 -0.08 4.30 21.32
N GLN A 294 0.41 5.24 20.50
CA GLN A 294 -0.43 6.10 19.67
C GLN A 294 -0.65 5.50 18.27
N VAL A 295 -1.85 5.71 17.71
CA VAL A 295 -2.17 5.33 16.34
C VAL A 295 -2.03 6.57 15.45
N ALA A 296 -1.49 6.41 14.24
CA ALA A 296 -1.06 7.48 13.33
C ALA A 296 -2.14 8.51 12.87
N GLN A 297 -3.35 8.46 13.41
CA GLN A 297 -4.47 9.32 13.03
C GLN A 297 -5.36 9.73 14.22
N SER A 298 -4.90 9.61 15.47
CA SER A 298 -5.67 10.20 16.58
C SER A 298 -5.55 11.73 16.52
N THR A 299 -6.60 12.38 16.02
CA THR A 299 -6.85 13.79 16.35
C THR A 299 -7.25 13.82 17.81
N GLU A 300 -6.27 13.79 18.71
CA GLU A 300 -6.55 13.82 20.15
C GLU A 300 -7.06 15.22 20.51
N PRO A 301 -8.36 15.39 20.86
CA PRO A 301 -8.82 16.63 21.44
C PRO A 301 -8.23 16.76 22.86
N ASN A 302 -8.11 17.99 23.36
CA ASN A 302 -7.69 18.26 24.75
C ASN A 302 -6.26 17.78 25.07
N VAL A 303 -5.28 18.14 24.23
CA VAL A 303 -3.87 17.75 24.38
C VAL A 303 -2.99 18.82 25.03
N LEU A 304 -3.44 20.07 25.08
CA LEU A 304 -2.67 21.19 25.61
C LEU A 304 -3.54 22.21 26.34
N ARG A 305 -2.93 23.06 27.18
CA ARG A 305 -3.56 24.26 27.74
C ARG A 305 -2.80 25.48 27.27
N ALA A 306 -3.52 26.41 26.64
CA ALA A 306 -3.02 27.75 26.35
C ALA A 306 -3.37 28.72 27.48
N ASP A 307 -2.48 29.65 27.80
CA ASP A 307 -2.78 30.78 28.68
C ASP A 307 -3.10 32.07 27.88
N ASP A 308 -3.44 33.14 28.60
CA ASP A 308 -3.82 34.43 28.01
C ASP A 308 -2.69 35.07 27.19
N GLU A 309 -1.43 34.74 27.51
CA GLU A 309 -0.26 35.21 26.78
C GLU A 309 0.11 34.34 25.58
N GLY A 310 -0.56 33.19 25.39
CA GLY A 310 -0.33 32.27 24.29
C GLY A 310 0.68 31.15 24.56
N ARG A 311 1.18 31.00 25.80
CA ARG A 311 2.09 29.90 26.14
C ARG A 311 1.31 28.59 26.19
N LEU A 312 1.87 27.54 25.60
CA LEU A 312 1.22 26.25 25.46
C LEU A 312 1.88 25.23 26.39
N THR A 313 1.09 24.59 27.25
CA THR A 313 1.52 23.51 28.15
C THR A 313 0.83 22.21 27.75
N PHE A 314 1.59 21.18 27.37
CA PHE A 314 1.02 19.89 26.98
C PHE A 314 0.57 19.07 28.20
N ALA A 315 -0.47 18.27 28.02
CA ALA A 315 -0.98 17.34 29.04
C ALA A 315 -0.03 16.16 29.29
N GLN A 316 0.82 15.84 28.31
CA GLN A 316 1.78 14.74 28.35
C GLN A 316 3.15 15.23 27.88
N ALA A 317 4.22 14.62 28.42
CA ALA A 317 5.60 14.97 28.07
C ALA A 317 5.97 14.64 26.62
N THR A 318 5.30 13.65 26.01
CA THR A 318 5.50 13.22 24.62
C THR A 318 4.24 13.49 23.79
N PRO A 319 3.97 14.76 23.42
CA PRO A 319 2.84 15.09 22.56
C PRO A 319 3.01 14.47 21.17
N SER A 320 1.91 14.01 20.59
CA SER A 320 1.90 13.39 19.26
C SER A 320 2.59 14.26 18.22
N VAL A 321 3.44 13.64 17.37
CA VAL A 321 4.13 14.32 16.27
C VAL A 321 3.14 15.00 15.31
N PHE A 322 1.92 14.48 15.18
CA PHE A 322 0.86 15.10 14.39
C PHE A 322 0.33 16.40 15.02
N VAL A 323 0.24 16.45 16.34
CA VAL A 323 -0.13 17.67 17.08
C VAL A 323 0.97 18.71 16.94
N LEU A 324 2.24 18.30 17.11
CA LEU A 324 3.40 19.18 16.92
C LEU A 324 3.45 19.76 15.50
N GLY A 325 3.19 18.92 14.49
CA GLY A 325 3.12 19.35 13.09
C GLY A 325 1.97 20.33 12.81
N GLN A 326 0.83 20.19 13.48
CA GLN A 326 -0.27 21.15 13.39
C GLN A 326 0.09 22.49 14.04
N LEU A 327 0.67 22.46 15.24
CA LEU A 327 1.09 23.67 15.97
C LEU A 327 2.20 24.41 15.25
N ALA A 328 3.19 23.71 14.67
CA ALA A 328 4.31 24.32 13.93
C ALA A 328 3.88 25.25 12.78
N ARG A 329 2.61 25.15 12.34
CA ARG A 329 2.05 26.00 11.28
C ARG A 329 1.75 27.42 11.76
N PHE A 330 1.53 27.63 13.06
CA PHE A 330 1.11 28.94 13.61
C PHE A 330 1.62 29.24 15.04
N ALA A 331 2.38 28.34 15.64
CA ALA A 331 3.07 28.51 16.91
C ALA A 331 4.58 28.32 16.72
N GLU A 332 5.37 28.86 17.63
CA GLU A 332 6.83 28.76 17.64
C GLU A 332 7.35 28.16 18.95
N VAL A 333 8.59 27.69 18.91
CA VAL A 333 9.28 27.14 20.08
C VAL A 333 10.34 28.14 20.53
N ASN A 334 10.31 28.54 21.80
CA ASN A 334 11.29 29.46 22.34
C ASN A 334 12.65 28.77 22.62
N ALA A 335 13.66 29.55 23.02
CA ALA A 335 15.01 29.03 23.33
C ALA A 335 15.04 27.99 24.48
N LYS A 336 13.97 27.90 25.28
CA LYS A 336 13.80 26.92 26.36
C LYS A 336 12.99 25.69 25.92
N GLY A 337 12.67 25.54 24.64
CA GLY A 337 11.88 24.41 24.13
C GLY A 337 10.37 24.52 24.38
N GLN A 338 9.87 25.66 24.86
CA GLN A 338 8.45 25.84 25.17
C GLN A 338 7.70 26.42 23.98
N TRP A 339 6.51 25.89 23.73
CA TRP A 339 5.65 26.31 22.63
C TRP A 339 4.87 27.58 22.98
N HIS A 340 4.79 28.51 22.02
CA HIS A 340 4.15 29.81 22.19
C HIS A 340 3.47 30.24 20.88
N ILE A 341 2.22 30.69 20.96
CA ILE A 341 1.55 31.42 19.88
C ILE A 341 1.87 32.91 20.04
N THR A 342 2.56 33.49 19.06
CA THR A 342 3.01 34.89 19.13
C THR A 342 2.50 35.70 17.93
N PRO A 343 2.57 37.05 17.98
CA PRO A 343 2.23 37.87 16.83
C PRO A 343 3.04 37.50 15.58
N ALA A 344 4.32 37.15 15.75
CA ALA A 344 5.21 36.80 14.65
C ALA A 344 4.81 35.45 14.04
N SER A 345 4.54 34.43 14.86
CA SER A 345 4.17 33.10 14.38
C SER A 345 2.84 33.13 13.61
N VAL A 346 1.83 33.86 14.10
CA VAL A 346 0.52 33.98 13.45
C VAL A 346 0.59 34.79 12.16
N ARG A 347 1.27 35.95 12.16
CA ARG A 347 1.45 36.73 10.92
C ARG A 347 2.23 35.95 9.86
N GLY A 348 3.27 35.23 10.27
CA GLY A 348 4.05 34.37 9.39
C GLY A 348 3.24 33.21 8.81
N ALA A 349 2.29 32.66 9.56
CA ALA A 349 1.34 31.67 9.06
C ALA A 349 0.40 32.27 8.01
N VAL A 350 -0.18 33.44 8.28
CA VAL A 350 -1.12 34.12 7.39
C VAL A 350 -0.46 34.57 6.10
N SER A 351 0.78 35.10 6.17
CA SER A 351 1.56 35.45 4.96
C SER A 351 1.86 34.24 4.07
N LYS A 352 1.87 33.02 4.64
CA LYS A 352 2.00 31.75 3.91
C LYS A 352 0.66 31.19 3.43
N GLY A 353 -0.43 31.94 3.55
CA GLY A 353 -1.77 31.57 3.10
C GLY A 353 -2.64 30.86 4.14
N ALA A 354 -2.26 30.86 5.43
CA ALA A 354 -3.11 30.26 6.47
C ALA A 354 -4.37 31.12 6.75
N ASN A 355 -5.52 30.47 6.91
CA ASN A 355 -6.77 31.12 7.31
C ASN A 355 -6.83 31.26 8.84
N VAL A 356 -7.11 32.46 9.34
CA VAL A 356 -7.23 32.78 10.77
C VAL A 356 -8.30 31.94 11.48
N ASP A 357 -9.45 31.72 10.84
CA ASP A 357 -10.51 30.89 11.43
C ASP A 357 -10.08 29.43 11.53
N GLN A 358 -9.26 28.94 10.59
CA GLN A 358 -8.69 27.59 10.67
C GLN A 358 -7.64 27.48 11.78
N VAL A 359 -6.82 28.52 11.97
CA VAL A 359 -5.88 28.61 13.10
C VAL A 359 -6.64 28.55 14.43
N LEU A 360 -7.70 29.35 14.57
CA LEU A 360 -8.55 29.35 15.76
C LEU A 360 -9.25 28.01 15.99
N ALA A 361 -9.79 27.39 14.94
CA ALA A 361 -10.42 26.08 15.04
C ALA A 361 -9.43 25.00 15.49
N THR A 362 -8.21 25.04 14.96
CA THR A 362 -7.14 24.11 15.34
C THR A 362 -6.70 24.34 16.78
N ALA A 363 -6.41 25.58 17.17
CA ALA A 363 -6.03 25.94 18.53
C ALA A 363 -7.12 25.55 19.55
N THR A 364 -8.40 25.78 19.21
CA THR A 364 -9.54 25.39 20.06
C THR A 364 -9.69 23.88 20.16
N GLY A 365 -9.56 23.15 19.05
CA GLY A 365 -9.70 21.68 19.05
C GLY A 365 -8.61 20.96 19.84
N LEU A 366 -7.40 21.51 19.88
CA LEU A 366 -6.28 20.97 20.64
C LEU A 366 -6.33 21.36 22.13
N ASN A 367 -6.95 22.49 22.48
CA ASN A 367 -6.95 23.02 23.83
C ASN A 367 -7.86 22.22 24.78
N ILE A 368 -7.42 22.02 26.02
CA ILE A 368 -8.20 21.42 27.10
C ILE A 368 -9.20 22.45 27.60
N GLY A 369 -10.45 22.29 27.17
CA GLY A 369 -11.50 23.27 27.41
C GLY A 369 -11.43 24.44 26.43
N ALA A 370 -12.19 25.50 26.71
CA ALA A 370 -12.24 26.67 25.83
C ALA A 370 -10.88 27.40 25.75
N LEU A 371 -10.53 27.86 24.55
CA LEU A 371 -9.37 28.73 24.36
C LEU A 371 -9.61 30.05 25.13
N PRO A 372 -8.59 30.61 25.81
CA PRO A 372 -8.77 31.86 26.53
C PRO A 372 -9.23 32.99 25.61
N VAL A 373 -10.23 33.77 26.04
CA VAL A 373 -10.85 34.82 25.23
C VAL A 373 -9.84 35.90 24.84
N ALA A 374 -8.87 36.19 25.71
CA ALA A 374 -7.80 37.14 25.43
C ALA A 374 -6.93 36.67 24.25
N LEU A 375 -6.54 35.39 24.27
CA LEU A 375 -5.75 34.78 23.20
C LEU A 375 -6.54 34.67 21.89
N GLU A 376 -7.82 34.31 21.93
CA GLU A 376 -8.66 34.28 20.72
C GLU A 376 -8.69 35.66 20.04
N LYS A 377 -8.94 36.73 20.81
CA LYS A 377 -8.92 38.11 20.32
C LYS A 377 -7.55 38.51 19.77
N ALA A 378 -6.47 38.09 20.45
CA ALA A 378 -5.11 38.35 20.02
C ALA A 378 -4.80 37.69 18.67
N ILE A 379 -5.17 36.42 18.48
CA ILE A 379 -5.00 35.70 17.21
C ILE A 379 -5.79 36.39 16.08
N ARG A 380 -7.05 36.79 16.30
CA ARG A 380 -7.83 37.56 15.31
C ARG A 380 -7.15 38.87 14.92
N LYS A 381 -6.63 39.60 15.91
CA LYS A 381 -5.88 40.85 15.69
C LYS A 381 -4.61 40.60 14.88
N TRP A 382 -3.82 39.59 15.23
CA TRP A 382 -2.55 39.30 14.55
C TRP A 382 -2.76 38.76 13.14
N GLY A 383 -3.86 38.06 12.91
CA GLY A 383 -4.21 37.51 11.60
C GLY A 383 -4.83 38.50 10.61
N GLY A 384 -4.93 39.78 10.96
CA GLY A 384 -5.51 40.79 10.07
C GLY A 384 -7.01 40.60 9.82
N PHE A 385 -7.73 39.94 10.74
CA PHE A 385 -9.17 39.65 10.59
C PHE A 385 -10.03 40.90 10.36
N PHE A 386 -9.60 42.06 10.87
CA PHE A 386 -10.29 43.34 10.72
C PHE A 386 -9.88 44.13 9.46
N GLY A 387 -9.05 43.54 8.59
CA GLY A 387 -8.55 44.18 7.37
C GLY A 387 -7.41 45.16 7.62
N GLU A 388 -7.00 45.84 6.54
CA GLU A 388 -6.03 46.93 6.58
C GLU A 388 -6.79 48.26 6.48
N ALA A 389 -6.44 49.20 7.35
CA ALA A 389 -6.93 50.57 7.29
C ALA A 389 -5.73 51.51 7.15
N SER A 390 -5.80 52.43 6.20
CA SER A 390 -4.88 53.56 6.13
C SER A 390 -5.59 54.78 6.70
N LEU A 391 -4.90 55.49 7.61
CA LEU A 391 -5.34 56.78 8.11
C LEU A 391 -4.48 57.84 7.44
N GLN A 392 -5.11 58.71 6.66
CA GLN A 392 -4.44 59.82 5.98
C GLN A 392 -5.03 61.14 6.45
N SER A 393 -4.18 62.13 6.70
CA SER A 393 -4.62 63.50 6.99
C SER A 393 -4.85 64.21 5.67
N VAL A 394 -6.11 64.51 5.38
CA VAL A 394 -6.51 65.16 4.13
C VAL A 394 -7.35 66.39 4.41
N TRP A 395 -7.29 67.37 3.51
CA TRP A 395 -8.19 68.52 3.54
C TRP A 395 -9.39 68.25 2.68
N LEU A 396 -10.58 68.50 3.24
CA LEU A 396 -11.82 68.36 2.52
C LEU A 396 -12.22 69.74 1.97
N LEU A 397 -12.32 69.85 0.64
CA LEU A 397 -12.82 71.01 -0.06
C LEU A 397 -14.30 70.79 -0.40
N GLU A 398 -15.19 71.52 0.28
CA GLU A 398 -16.61 71.60 -0.09
C GLU A 398 -16.82 72.79 -1.03
N LEU A 399 -17.37 72.51 -2.22
CA LEU A 399 -17.66 73.52 -3.22
C LEU A 399 -19.14 73.89 -3.22
N SER A 400 -19.51 74.95 -3.94
CA SER A 400 -20.89 75.42 -3.99
C SER A 400 -21.80 74.54 -4.86
N SER A 401 -21.27 73.82 -5.85
CA SER A 401 -22.03 72.91 -6.71
C SER A 401 -21.13 71.83 -7.35
N PHE A 402 -21.75 70.75 -7.84
CA PHE A 402 -21.06 69.69 -8.58
C PHE A 402 -20.48 70.16 -9.92
N GLU A 403 -21.08 71.17 -10.53
CA GLU A 403 -20.59 71.78 -11.77
C GLU A 403 -19.27 72.53 -11.52
N VAL A 404 -19.17 73.27 -10.39
CA VAL A 404 -17.92 73.93 -9.99
C VAL A 404 -16.82 72.90 -9.72
N LEU A 405 -17.16 71.79 -9.06
CA LEU A 405 -16.22 70.68 -8.85
C LEU A 405 -15.73 70.07 -10.17
N ALA A 406 -16.63 69.83 -11.12
CA ALA A 406 -16.29 69.27 -12.42
C ALA A 406 -15.38 70.22 -13.24
N ASN A 407 -15.66 71.52 -13.19
CA ASN A 407 -14.83 72.52 -13.86
C ASN A 407 -13.43 72.62 -13.24
N LEU A 408 -13.31 72.59 -11.91
CA LEU A 408 -12.02 72.61 -11.21
C LEU A 408 -11.23 71.30 -11.41
N ALA A 409 -11.90 70.17 -11.57
CA ALA A 409 -11.26 68.89 -11.85
C ALA A 409 -10.64 68.83 -13.27
N GLN A 410 -11.16 69.62 -14.21
CA GLN A 410 -10.61 69.73 -15.58
C GLN A 410 -9.52 70.80 -15.72
N ASP A 411 -9.23 71.53 -14.65
CA ASP A 411 -8.20 72.55 -14.66
C ASP A 411 -6.79 71.96 -14.70
N GLU A 412 -5.90 72.52 -15.53
CA GLU A 412 -4.54 71.99 -15.71
C GLU A 412 -3.65 72.13 -14.46
N GLU A 413 -3.93 73.09 -13.58
CA GLU A 413 -3.11 73.39 -12.40
C GLU A 413 -3.69 72.79 -11.12
N ILE A 414 -5.01 72.89 -10.92
CA ILE A 414 -5.68 72.41 -9.70
C ILE A 414 -6.24 71.00 -9.85
N GLY A 415 -6.67 70.61 -11.05
CA GLY A 415 -7.30 69.30 -11.31
C GLY A 415 -6.45 68.11 -10.82
N PRO A 416 -5.13 68.06 -11.09
CA PRO A 416 -4.26 67.00 -10.59
C PRO A 416 -4.10 66.95 -9.06
N LEU A 417 -4.47 68.02 -8.35
CA LEU A 417 -4.35 68.15 -6.90
C LEU A 417 -5.66 67.87 -6.16
N LEU A 418 -6.77 67.66 -6.89
CA LEU A 418 -8.10 67.38 -6.36
C LEU A 418 -8.52 65.94 -6.66
N ASN A 419 -8.82 65.18 -5.61
CA ASN A 419 -9.47 63.88 -5.74
C ASN A 419 -10.95 64.00 -5.38
N ALA A 420 -11.83 64.07 -6.39
CA ALA A 420 -13.27 64.16 -6.16
C ALA A 420 -13.80 62.92 -5.44
N ILE A 421 -14.68 63.10 -4.44
CA ILE A 421 -15.34 61.99 -3.75
C ILE A 421 -16.60 61.62 -4.53
N GLU A 422 -16.51 60.54 -5.32
CA GLU A 422 -17.64 60.02 -6.06
C GLU A 422 -18.77 59.53 -5.12
N GLY A 423 -20.03 59.84 -5.48
CA GLY A 423 -21.21 59.40 -4.72
C GLY A 423 -21.51 60.19 -3.44
N ALA A 424 -20.75 61.25 -3.13
CA ALA A 424 -21.07 62.15 -2.03
C ALA A 424 -22.34 62.98 -2.33
N GLY A 425 -23.20 63.20 -1.32
CA GLY A 425 -24.40 64.04 -1.44
C GLY A 425 -24.12 65.55 -1.56
N LYS A 426 -22.84 65.93 -1.55
CA LYS A 426 -22.32 67.29 -1.69
C LYS A 426 -21.09 67.28 -2.61
N PRO A 427 -20.75 68.38 -3.28
CA PRO A 427 -19.57 68.47 -4.13
C PRO A 427 -18.29 68.57 -3.28
N LEU A 428 -17.71 67.42 -2.98
CA LEU A 428 -16.52 67.28 -2.13
C LEU A 428 -15.31 66.83 -2.94
N ALA A 429 -14.17 67.46 -2.69
CA ALA A 429 -12.87 67.00 -3.15
C ALA A 429 -11.90 66.84 -1.97
N VAL A 430 -11.04 65.83 -2.07
CA VAL A 430 -9.94 65.58 -1.15
C VAL A 430 -8.68 66.22 -1.71
N VAL A 431 -8.02 67.03 -0.89
CA VAL A 431 -6.72 67.65 -1.16
C VAL A 431 -5.69 67.08 -0.18
N ASP A 432 -4.53 66.69 -0.68
CA ASP A 432 -3.41 66.27 0.17
C ASP A 432 -2.94 67.46 1.05
N ALA A 433 -2.62 67.20 2.31
CA ALA A 433 -2.16 68.22 3.25
C ALA A 433 -0.93 68.99 2.76
N ALA A 434 -0.05 68.35 2.00
CA ALA A 434 1.12 69.02 1.40
C ALA A 434 0.73 70.10 0.37
N ASN A 435 -0.43 69.96 -0.27
CA ASN A 435 -0.89 70.82 -1.36
C ASN A 435 -2.00 71.78 -0.94
N ALA A 436 -2.48 71.71 0.31
CA ALA A 436 -3.63 72.45 0.78
C ALA A 436 -3.45 73.98 0.70
N GLU A 437 -2.27 74.50 1.07
CA GLU A 437 -1.98 75.93 0.98
C GLU A 437 -1.85 76.41 -0.47
N ALA A 438 -1.25 75.59 -1.33
CA ALA A 438 -1.13 75.89 -2.76
C ALA A 438 -2.52 75.93 -3.43
N VAL A 439 -3.34 74.92 -3.18
CA VAL A 439 -4.73 74.85 -3.69
C VAL A 439 -5.56 76.02 -3.16
N ARG A 440 -5.44 76.36 -1.86
CA ARG A 440 -6.13 77.53 -1.29
C ARG A 440 -5.73 78.82 -2.00
N ARG A 441 -4.42 79.06 -2.18
CA ARG A 441 -3.93 80.27 -2.84
C ARG A 441 -4.44 80.39 -4.28
N VAL A 442 -4.37 79.32 -5.05
CA VAL A 442 -4.83 79.33 -6.46
C VAL A 442 -6.34 79.50 -6.54
N LEU A 443 -7.11 78.91 -5.60
CA LEU A 443 -8.56 79.12 -5.54
C LEU A 443 -8.92 80.55 -5.14
N GLU A 444 -8.19 81.18 -4.21
CA GLU A 444 -8.35 82.60 -3.84
C GLU A 444 -8.02 83.53 -5.02
N GLU A 445 -6.93 83.26 -5.75
CA GLU A 445 -6.56 84.00 -6.98
C GLU A 445 -7.64 83.91 -8.07
N ARG A 446 -8.39 82.80 -8.09
CA ARG A 446 -9.51 82.56 -9.00
C ARG A 446 -10.86 83.03 -8.45
N GLY A 447 -10.86 83.78 -7.34
CA GLY A 447 -12.04 84.43 -6.78
C GLY A 447 -12.92 83.52 -5.93
N VAL A 448 -12.45 82.35 -5.53
CA VAL A 448 -13.16 81.48 -4.58
C VAL A 448 -12.97 82.02 -3.17
N ILE A 449 -14.08 82.29 -2.48
CA ILE A 449 -14.06 82.80 -1.11
C ILE A 449 -14.26 81.63 -0.15
N PHE A 450 -13.22 81.34 0.63
CA PHE A 450 -13.29 80.38 1.73
C PHE A 450 -14.07 80.98 2.90
N LYS A 451 -14.95 80.19 3.51
CA LYS A 451 -15.70 80.56 4.72
C LYS A 451 -14.99 80.14 5.99
#